data_AF-A0A968QWB8-F1
#
_entry.id   AF-A0A968QWB8-F1
#
_cell.length_a   1.000
_cell.length_b   1.000
_cell.length_c   1.000
_cell.angle_alpha   90.00
_cell.angle_beta   90.00
_cell.angle_gamma   90.00
#
_symmetry.space_group_name_H-M   'P 1'
#
loop_
_entity.id
_entity.type
_entity.pdbx_description
1 polymer ?
#
loop_
_entity_poly.entity_id
_entity_poly.type
_entity_poly.pdbx_seq_one_letter_code
_entity_poly.pdbx_strand_id
1 'polypeptide(L)'
;MISDDNDDVVILPIGDVLDLHHFKPREIPDLLEDYIEACIEQGIFSVRIIHGKGQGFLKERVAGSLKKNRHVVSFKDAPPDAGGWGATLAELKRIL
;
A
#
# COMPACT_ATOMS: atom_id res chain seq x y z
N MET A 1 -17.39 36.54 -14.05
CA MET A 1 -17.71 35.33 -14.83
C MET A 1 -16.42 34.86 -15.49
N ILE A 2 -15.77 33.87 -14.88
CA ILE A 2 -15.21 32.67 -15.51
C ILE A 2 -15.42 31.62 -14.41
N SER A 3 -16.31 30.68 -14.69
CA SER A 3 -16.63 29.52 -13.88
C SER A 3 -16.14 28.33 -14.70
N ASP A 4 -15.11 27.64 -14.20
CA ASP A 4 -14.62 26.38 -14.80
C ASP A 4 -13.69 25.61 -13.84
N ASP A 5 -14.06 25.48 -12.56
CA ASP A 5 -13.49 24.44 -11.71
C ASP A 5 -14.38 23.21 -11.82
N ASN A 6 -14.11 22.44 -12.87
CA ASN A 6 -14.73 21.15 -13.10
C ASN A 6 -14.23 20.16 -12.02
N ASP A 7 -15.01 19.99 -10.95
CA ASP A 7 -14.84 18.96 -9.90
C ASP A 7 -15.16 17.55 -10.44
N ASP A 8 -14.57 17.18 -11.58
CA ASP A 8 -14.66 15.80 -12.06
C ASP A 8 -13.86 14.91 -11.11
N VAL A 9 -14.56 14.07 -10.36
CA VAL A 9 -13.95 13.05 -9.50
C VAL A 9 -13.21 12.06 -10.39
N VAL A 10 -11.89 12.21 -10.47
CA VAL A 10 -11.02 11.27 -11.18
C VAL A 10 -10.85 10.01 -10.32
N ILE A 11 -11.52 8.93 -10.71
CA ILE A 11 -11.30 7.61 -10.11
C ILE A 11 -10.01 7.03 -10.71
N LEU A 12 -8.94 7.01 -9.92
CA LEU A 12 -7.70 6.36 -10.32
C LEU A 12 -7.81 4.85 -10.06
N PRO A 13 -7.41 4.00 -11.03
CA PRO A 13 -7.38 2.56 -10.81
C PRO A 13 -6.39 2.21 -9.70
N ILE A 14 -6.80 1.34 -8.78
CA ILE A 14 -5.91 0.77 -7.76
C ILE A 14 -4.95 -0.19 -8.45
N GLY A 15 -3.65 0.05 -8.27
CA GLY A 15 -2.58 -0.81 -8.75
C GLY A 15 -2.10 -1.80 -7.68
N ASP A 16 -1.14 -2.63 -8.06
CA ASP A 16 -0.43 -3.54 -7.16
C ASP A 16 0.73 -2.86 -6.40
N VAL A 17 0.97 -1.57 -6.64
CA VAL A 17 2.03 -0.79 -5.98
C VAL A 17 1.47 0.41 -5.22
N LEU A 18 1.87 0.53 -3.95
CA LEU A 18 1.62 1.71 -3.12
C LEU A 18 2.93 2.36 -2.70
N ASP A 19 3.11 3.64 -2.99
CA ASP A 19 4.27 4.43 -2.57
C ASP A 19 3.92 5.32 -1.37
N LEU A 20 4.65 5.14 -0.26
CA LEU A 20 4.39 5.82 1.01
C LEU A 20 5.23 7.09 1.24
N HIS A 21 6.10 7.51 0.30
CA HIS A 21 7.00 8.66 0.52
C HIS A 21 6.28 9.99 0.76
N HIS A 22 5.04 10.11 0.30
CA HIS A 22 4.23 11.34 0.41
C HIS A 22 3.22 11.31 1.56
N PHE A 23 3.18 10.23 2.34
CA PHE A 23 2.20 10.04 3.42
C PHE A 23 2.83 10.30 4.79
N LYS A 24 2.04 10.82 5.74
CA LYS A 24 2.53 11.00 7.11
C LYS A 24 2.54 9.64 7.81
N PRO A 25 3.54 9.34 8.67
CA PRO A 25 3.63 8.05 9.36
C PRO A 25 2.38 7.64 10.18
N ARG A 26 1.59 8.61 10.62
CA ARG A 26 0.34 8.39 11.37
C ARG A 26 -0.82 7.91 10.49
N GLU A 27 -0.80 8.22 9.20
CA GLU A 27 -1.86 7.91 8.22
C GLU A 27 -1.68 6.50 7.64
N ILE A 28 -0.47 5.94 7.72
CA ILE A 28 -0.11 4.65 7.12
C ILE A 28 -0.99 3.47 7.57
N PRO A 29 -1.37 3.31 8.86
CA PRO A 29 -2.20 2.18 9.24
C PRO A 29 -3.53 2.15 8.52
N ASP A 30 -4.26 3.26 8.56
CA ASP A 30 -5.59 3.39 7.98
C ASP A 30 -5.50 3.30 6.44
N LEU A 31 -4.51 3.98 5.84
CA LEU A 31 -4.24 3.87 4.40
C LEU A 31 -3.96 2.43 3.94
N LEU A 32 -3.20 1.66 4.71
CA LEU A 32 -2.89 0.27 4.36
C LEU A 32 -4.11 -0.63 4.50
N GLU A 33 -5.00 -0.35 5.45
CA GLU A 33 -6.27 -1.07 5.59
C GLU A 33 -7.13 -0.86 4.35
N ASP A 34 -7.41 0.40 4.01
CA ASP A 34 -8.22 0.80 2.85
C ASP A 34 -7.62 0.28 1.52
N TYR A 35 -6.30 0.42 1.34
CA TYR A 35 -5.61 -0.05 0.13
C TYR A 35 -5.68 -1.57 -0.03
N ILE A 36 -5.54 -2.33 1.06
CA ILE A 36 -5.60 -3.80 1.01
C ILE A 36 -7.01 -4.27 0.66
N GLU A 37 -8.04 -3.66 1.23
CA GLU A 37 -9.44 -3.96 0.90
C GLU A 37 -9.71 -3.67 -0.57
N ALA A 38 -9.32 -2.49 -1.05
CA ALA A 38 -9.49 -2.12 -2.45
C ALA A 38 -8.74 -3.04 -3.42
N CYS A 39 -7.52 -3.50 -3.06
CA CYS A 39 -6.79 -4.48 -3.87
C CYS A 39 -7.55 -5.80 -3.99
N ILE A 40 -8.12 -6.30 -2.88
CA ILE A 40 -8.88 -7.55 -2.86
C ILE A 40 -10.13 -7.45 -3.73
N GLU A 41 -10.86 -6.34 -3.65
CA GLU A 41 -12.03 -6.07 -4.49
C GLU A 41 -11.68 -6.06 -5.99
N GLN A 42 -10.47 -5.62 -6.33
CA GLN A 42 -9.95 -5.61 -7.71
C GLN A 42 -9.26 -6.93 -8.12
N GLY A 43 -9.25 -7.95 -7.26
CA GLY A 43 -8.59 -9.23 -7.55
C GLY A 43 -7.06 -9.17 -7.54
N ILE A 44 -6.48 -8.14 -6.92
CA ILE A 44 -5.04 -7.95 -6.73
C ILE A 44 -4.65 -8.59 -5.40
N PHE A 45 -3.92 -9.71 -5.45
CA PHE A 45 -3.59 -10.49 -4.26
C PHE A 45 -2.11 -10.48 -3.89
N SER A 46 -1.25 -9.85 -4.69
CA SER A 46 0.15 -9.61 -4.37
C SER A 46 0.41 -8.13 -4.55
N VAL A 47 0.85 -7.44 -3.49
CA VAL A 47 1.03 -6.00 -3.49
C VAL A 47 2.43 -5.62 -3.00
N ARG A 48 2.99 -4.56 -3.57
CA ARG A 48 4.28 -4.01 -3.20
C ARG A 48 4.13 -2.62 -2.58
N ILE A 49 4.54 -2.52 -1.32
CA ILE A 49 4.44 -1.30 -0.53
C ILE A 49 5.84 -0.69 -0.44
N ILE A 50 6.06 0.43 -1.12
CA ILE A 50 7.32 1.16 -1.15
C ILE A 50 7.32 2.15 0.01
N HIS A 51 8.22 1.94 0.98
CA HIS A 51 8.34 2.80 2.16
C HIS A 51 9.71 3.47 2.29
N GLY A 52 10.58 3.24 1.31
CA GLY A 52 11.95 3.73 1.31
C GLY A 52 12.84 2.99 2.31
N LYS A 53 14.14 3.25 2.19
CA LYS A 53 15.18 2.64 3.05
C LYS A 53 15.24 3.37 4.40
N GLY A 54 15.54 4.67 4.39
CA GLY A 54 15.55 5.49 5.61
C GLY A 54 16.29 4.84 6.80
N GLN A 55 15.82 5.10 8.02
CA GLN A 55 16.27 4.43 9.24
C GLN A 55 15.42 3.19 9.60
N GLY A 56 14.48 2.78 8.73
CA GLY A 56 13.59 1.65 8.98
C GLY A 56 12.27 1.97 9.70
N PHE A 57 12.04 3.19 10.15
CA PHE A 57 10.79 3.55 10.85
C PHE A 57 9.51 3.24 10.05
N LEU A 58 9.48 3.59 8.76
CA LEU A 58 8.32 3.28 7.92
C LEU A 58 8.18 1.78 7.67
N LYS A 59 9.29 1.05 7.52
CA LYS A 59 9.29 -0.41 7.41
C LYS A 59 8.65 -1.06 8.64
N GLU A 60 9.05 -0.65 9.84
CA GLU A 60 8.49 -1.16 11.10
C GLU A 60 6.99 -0.85 11.21
N ARG A 61 6.59 0.35 10.80
CA ARG A 61 5.18 0.77 10.78
C ARG A 61 4.36 -0.10 9.83
N VAL A 62 4.84 -0.29 8.59
CA VAL A 62 4.21 -1.16 7.57
C VAL A 62 4.10 -2.58 8.09
N ALA A 63 5.21 -3.17 8.57
CA ALA A 63 5.21 -4.53 9.10
C ALA A 63 4.24 -4.69 10.29
N GLY A 64 4.15 -3.69 11.16
CA GLY A 64 3.20 -3.67 12.27
C GLY A 64 1.73 -3.65 11.81
N SER A 65 1.41 -2.90 10.76
CA SER A 65 0.08 -2.87 10.15
C SER A 65 -0.24 -4.19 9.46
N LEU A 66 0.67 -4.69 8.62
CA LEU A 66 0.48 -5.95 7.88
C LEU A 66 0.30 -7.16 8.81
N LYS A 67 1.05 -7.22 9.93
CA LYS A 67 0.92 -8.29 10.92
C LYS A 67 -0.46 -8.32 11.60
N LYS A 68 -1.13 -7.18 11.72
CA LYS A 68 -2.45 -7.06 12.35
C LYS A 68 -3.60 -7.22 11.36
N ASN A 69 -3.36 -6.97 10.07
CA ASN A 69 -4.40 -7.02 9.06
C ASN A 69 -4.81 -8.48 8.77
N ARG A 70 -6.09 -8.78 8.99
CA ARG A 70 -6.68 -10.12 8.82
C ARG A 70 -6.65 -10.64 7.38
N HIS A 71 -6.45 -9.77 6.39
CA HIS A 71 -6.41 -10.13 4.98
C HIS A 71 -5.01 -10.47 4.48
N VAL A 72 -3.97 -10.21 5.26
CA VAL A 72 -2.58 -10.55 4.90
C VAL A 72 -2.30 -12.02 5.22
N VAL A 73 -1.74 -12.75 4.25
CA VAL A 73 -1.29 -14.14 4.39
C VAL A 73 0.18 -14.19 4.81
N SER A 74 1.01 -13.41 4.13
CA SER A 74 2.44 -13.32 4.41
C SER A 74 3.01 -12.01 3.88
N PHE A 75 4.17 -11.60 4.39
CA PHE A 75 4.91 -10.48 3.84
C PHE A 75 6.42 -10.66 4.06
N LYS A 76 7.21 -10.05 3.19
CA LYS A 76 8.68 -10.06 3.23
C LYS A 76 9.25 -8.80 2.59
N ASP A 77 10.53 -8.55 2.80
CA ASP A 77 11.24 -7.56 1.99
C ASP A 77 11.12 -7.92 0.50
N ALA A 78 10.95 -6.91 -0.35
CA ALA A 78 10.88 -7.12 -1.79
C ALA A 78 12.21 -7.69 -2.32
N PRO A 79 12.21 -8.40 -3.47
CA PRO A 79 13.43 -8.76 -4.19
C PRO A 79 14.35 -7.55 -4.45
N PRO A 80 15.68 -7.75 -4.59
CA PRO A 80 16.63 -6.65 -4.80
C PRO A 80 16.31 -5.74 -6.00
N ASP A 81 15.83 -6.33 -7.10
CA ASP A 81 15.39 -5.66 -8.32
C ASP A 81 14.04 -4.94 -8.19
N ALA A 82 13.27 -5.24 -7.15
CA ALA A 82 11.97 -4.62 -6.86
C ALA A 82 12.01 -3.62 -5.69
N GLY A 83 13.21 -3.26 -5.20
CA GLY A 83 13.41 -2.26 -4.13
C GLY A 83 14.10 -2.79 -2.87
N GLY A 84 14.30 -4.11 -2.77
CA GLY A 84 14.94 -4.74 -1.62
C GLY A 84 14.23 -4.39 -0.30
N TRP A 85 15.02 -4.18 0.75
CA TRP A 85 14.51 -3.78 2.07
C TRP A 85 13.83 -2.40 2.11
N GLY A 86 13.83 -1.63 1.01
CA GLY A 86 13.09 -0.37 0.89
C GLY A 86 11.62 -0.55 0.48
N ALA A 87 11.20 -1.79 0.21
CA ALA A 87 9.82 -2.13 -0.09
C ALA A 87 9.45 -3.47 0.56
N THR A 88 8.16 -3.62 0.85
CA THR A 88 7.58 -4.86 1.38
C THR A 88 6.67 -5.48 0.32
N LEU A 89 6.87 -6.76 0.01
CA LEU A 89 5.94 -7.56 -0.78
C LEU A 89 4.99 -8.29 0.17
N ALA A 90 3.68 -8.09 -0.01
CA ALA A 90 2.64 -8.70 0.81
C ALA A 90 1.69 -9.53 -0.05
N GLU A 91 1.40 -10.74 0.41
CA GLU A 91 0.43 -11.66 -0.19
C GLU A 91 -0.88 -11.58 0.59
N LEU A 92 -1.99 -11.43 -0.12
CA LEU A 92 -3.33 -11.23 0.43
C LEU A 92 -4.19 -12.49 0.27
N LYS A 93 -5.22 -12.62 1.10
CA LYS A 93 -6.18 -13.72 1.03
C LYS A 93 -7.00 -13.61 -0.24
N ARG A 94 -7.01 -14.69 -1.03
CA ARG A 94 -7.94 -14.84 -2.16
C ARG A 94 -9.33 -15.12 -1.59
N ILE A 95 -10.31 -14.28 -1.93
CA ILE A 95 -11.71 -14.59 -1.68
C ILE A 95 -12.16 -15.45 -2.88
N LEU A 96 -12.37 -16.75 -2.62
CA LEU A 96 -12.93 -17.70 -3.57
C LEU A 96 -14.46 -17.67 -3.51
#